data_AF-A0A2G5TS36-F1
#
_entry.id   AF-A0A2G5TS36-F1
#
_cell.length_a   1.000
_cell.length_b   1.000
_cell.length_c   1.000
_cell.angle_alpha   90.00
_cell.angle_beta   90.00
_cell.angle_gamma   90.00
#
_symmetry.space_group_name_H-M   'P 1'
#
loop_
_entity.id
_entity.type
_entity.pdbx_description
1 polymer ?
#
loop_
_entity_poly.entity_id
_entity_poly.type
_entity_poly.pdbx_seq_one_letter_code
_entity_poly.pdbx_strand_id
1 'polypeptide(L)'
;MVLTIYWQMDVVVTEAFTLFPVYVMLLMDIFKNRKKQKIFKTPYYTLVLSQGLADILIILTIFNLLIARYFGIGNKLLFYIQSYGVAWFLSNTGPLMFIVRMFGIFLITLQRYIAVCWQGCKLNTFIDNLHPLVLFAIHYSIPCILFIPAFLVSQAEFQDEDKLFIINSPTHLQTFSIIVITSFLIASILVIFMYLSILRILFITRINGKNSLGQTIFKQRALRNREIRLAIHVFLLSAMSATIFTYYWIEYSMAGNPDDTGRKALRVFYPILSSNFSYINPITLLLLNKDLQKLVKSQFAWIYMFRNPQVVSHVQIINGSQSIRTY
;
A
#
# COMPACT_ATOMS: atom_id res chain seq x y z
N MET A 1 7.25 -14.91 21.56
CA MET A 1 6.31 -13.90 22.07
C MET A 1 5.04 -14.64 22.44
N VAL A 2 4.65 -14.63 23.72
CA VAL A 2 3.38 -15.25 24.16
C VAL A 2 2.29 -14.22 23.91
N LEU A 3 1.29 -14.57 23.08
CA LEU A 3 0.15 -13.70 22.79
C LEU A 3 -0.77 -13.61 24.01
N THR A 4 -1.34 -12.44 24.26
CA THR A 4 -2.30 -12.17 25.33
C THR A 4 -3.71 -12.64 24.94
N ILE A 5 -4.67 -12.49 25.85
CA ILE A 5 -6.10 -12.72 25.57
C ILE A 5 -6.65 -11.79 24.46
N TYR A 6 -5.95 -10.68 24.19
CA TYR A 6 -6.21 -9.74 23.10
C TYR A 6 -5.20 -9.92 21.95
N TRP A 7 -4.91 -11.18 21.60
CA TRP A 7 -3.91 -11.54 20.59
C TRP A 7 -4.04 -10.78 19.26
N GLN A 8 -5.26 -10.39 18.87
CA GLN A 8 -5.51 -9.60 17.68
C GLN A 8 -4.80 -8.24 17.73
N MET A 9 -4.83 -7.59 18.89
CA MET A 9 -4.18 -6.30 19.12
C MET A 9 -2.66 -6.49 19.21
N ASP A 10 -2.19 -7.57 19.85
CA ASP A 10 -0.76 -7.89 19.93
C ASP A 10 -0.12 -8.06 18.55
N VAL A 11 -0.84 -8.71 17.62
CA VAL A 11 -0.39 -8.88 16.23
C VAL A 11 -0.22 -7.51 15.57
N VAL A 12 -1.23 -6.63 15.64
CA VAL A 12 -1.16 -5.30 15.01
C VAL A 12 -0.07 -4.43 15.63
N VAL A 13 0.10 -4.49 16.96
CA VAL A 13 1.19 -3.79 17.65
C VAL A 13 2.56 -4.31 17.19
N THR A 14 2.72 -5.63 17.10
CA THR A 14 3.96 -6.25 16.62
C THR A 14 4.27 -5.84 15.18
N GLU A 15 3.27 -5.86 14.30
CA GLU A 15 3.40 -5.40 12.92
C GLU A 15 3.77 -3.91 12.85
N ALA A 16 3.17 -3.06 13.69
CA ALA A 16 3.46 -1.63 13.75
C ALA A 16 4.90 -1.33 14.23
N PHE A 17 5.49 -2.13 15.10
CA PHE A 17 6.88 -1.92 15.51
C PHE A 17 7.91 -2.58 14.58
N THR A 18 7.51 -3.57 13.79
CA THR A 18 8.43 -4.33 12.92
C THR A 18 8.34 -3.94 11.45
N LEU A 19 7.14 -3.91 10.87
CA LEU A 19 6.91 -3.70 9.43
C LEU A 19 6.74 -2.22 9.08
N PHE A 20 6.10 -1.43 9.94
CA PHE A 20 5.86 -0.01 9.67
C PHE A 20 7.16 0.80 9.49
N PRO A 21 8.20 0.68 10.33
CA PRO A 21 9.44 1.43 10.12
C PRO A 21 10.10 1.06 8.79
N VAL A 22 10.12 -0.23 8.45
CA VAL A 22 10.63 -0.74 7.17
C VAL A 22 9.86 -0.12 6.01
N TYR A 23 8.54 -0.01 6.12
CA TYR A 23 7.72 0.60 5.09
C TYR A 23 8.03 2.09 4.90
N VAL A 24 8.07 2.86 6.00
CA VAL A 24 8.39 4.29 5.95
C VAL A 24 9.78 4.51 5.34
N MET A 25 10.77 3.70 5.72
CA MET A 25 12.12 3.74 5.14
C MET A 25 12.09 3.53 3.62
N LEU A 26 11.38 2.51 3.13
CA LEU A 26 11.27 2.23 1.69
C LEU A 26 10.67 3.39 0.89
N LEU A 27 9.60 4.00 1.41
CA LEU A 27 8.96 5.13 0.74
C LEU A 27 9.87 6.37 0.76
N MET A 28 10.54 6.63 1.89
CA MET A 28 11.53 7.71 1.98
C MET A 28 12.69 7.50 1.00
N ASP A 29 13.14 6.26 0.82
CA ASP A 29 14.21 5.92 -0.11
C ASP A 29 13.80 6.13 -1.56
N ILE A 30 12.61 5.67 -1.94
CA ILE A 30 12.04 5.96 -3.26
C ILE A 30 12.02 7.48 -3.46
N PHE A 31 11.44 8.22 -2.50
CA PHE A 31 11.28 9.68 -2.58
C PHE A 31 12.62 10.42 -2.73
N LYS A 32 13.60 10.12 -1.88
CA LYS A 32 14.95 10.73 -1.93
C LYS A 32 15.66 10.44 -3.25
N ASN A 33 15.54 9.21 -3.75
CA ASN A 33 16.21 8.82 -5.00
C ASN A 33 15.50 9.34 -6.26
N ARG A 34 14.26 9.86 -6.18
CA ARG A 34 13.61 10.57 -7.30
C ARG A 34 14.43 11.76 -7.79
N LYS A 35 15.12 12.47 -6.90
CA LYS A 35 15.97 13.61 -7.27
C LYS A 35 17.21 13.15 -8.05
N LYS A 36 17.74 11.97 -7.72
CA LYS A 36 19.02 11.45 -8.21
C LYS A 36 18.90 10.58 -9.46
N GLN A 37 17.86 9.76 -9.57
CA GLN A 37 17.73 8.76 -10.62
C GLN A 37 16.46 8.94 -11.45
N LYS A 38 16.60 8.97 -12.78
CA LYS A 38 15.46 9.11 -13.71
C LYS A 38 14.44 7.96 -13.59
N ILE A 39 14.88 6.77 -13.18
CA ILE A 39 14.01 5.58 -13.06
C ILE A 39 12.86 5.79 -12.06
N PHE A 40 13.09 6.56 -10.98
CA PHE A 40 12.11 6.87 -9.95
C PHE A 40 11.24 8.10 -10.27
N LYS A 41 11.46 8.77 -11.40
CA LYS A 41 10.64 9.91 -11.83
C LYS A 41 9.37 9.50 -12.60
N THR A 42 9.20 8.21 -12.88
CA THR A 42 8.08 7.71 -13.70
C THR A 42 6.72 7.86 -13.00
N PRO A 43 5.62 7.96 -13.76
CA PRO A 43 4.25 7.97 -13.23
C PRO A 43 3.97 6.78 -12.30
N TYR A 44 4.53 5.61 -12.62
CA TYR A 44 4.47 4.41 -11.79
C TYR A 44 4.95 4.66 -10.36
N TYR A 45 6.16 5.21 -10.17
CA TYR A 45 6.68 5.47 -8.81
C TYR A 45 5.96 6.61 -8.10
N THR A 46 5.35 7.55 -8.84
CA THR A 46 4.41 8.51 -8.23
C THR A 46 3.22 7.81 -7.62
N LEU A 47 2.57 6.90 -8.37
CA LEU A 47 1.41 6.16 -7.88
C LEU A 47 1.79 5.21 -6.73
N VAL A 48 2.96 4.57 -6.78
CA VAL A 48 3.46 3.74 -5.66
C VAL A 48 3.65 4.57 -4.38
N LEU A 49 4.22 5.78 -4.47
CA LEU A 49 4.33 6.67 -3.31
C LEU A 49 2.96 7.16 -2.83
N SER A 50 2.05 7.46 -3.76
CA SER A 50 0.69 7.91 -3.48
C SER A 50 -0.11 6.84 -2.74
N GLN A 51 -0.01 5.59 -3.20
CA GLN A 51 -0.56 4.40 -2.54
C GLN A 51 0.08 4.19 -1.16
N GLY A 52 1.40 4.27 -1.08
CA GLY A 52 2.10 4.06 0.18
C GLY A 52 1.81 5.11 1.24
N LEU A 53 1.51 6.35 0.84
CA LEU A 53 1.00 7.36 1.76
C LEU A 53 -0.39 6.98 2.29
N ALA A 54 -1.28 6.47 1.45
CA ALA A 54 -2.60 6.02 1.88
C ALA A 54 -2.48 4.87 2.89
N ASP A 55 -1.58 3.92 2.64
CA ASP A 55 -1.28 2.81 3.54
C ASP A 55 -0.72 3.31 4.89
N ILE A 56 0.18 4.30 4.90
CA ILE A 56 0.69 4.92 6.14
C ILE A 56 -0.44 5.60 6.92
N LEU A 57 -1.28 6.40 6.26
CA LEU A 57 -2.34 7.18 6.91
C LEU A 57 -3.34 6.28 7.64
N ILE A 58 -3.74 5.16 7.01
CA ILE A 58 -4.66 4.22 7.65
C ILE A 58 -4.01 3.46 8.80
N ILE A 59 -2.73 3.05 8.66
CA ILE A 59 -1.99 2.41 9.76
C ILE A 59 -1.90 3.35 10.96
N LEU A 60 -1.52 4.62 10.75
CA LEU A 60 -1.43 5.61 11.83
C LEU A 60 -2.78 5.83 12.51
N THR A 61 -3.86 5.90 11.74
CA THR A 61 -5.21 6.09 12.29
C THR A 61 -5.65 4.88 13.13
N ILE A 62 -5.47 3.66 12.61
CA ILE A 62 -5.80 2.42 13.34
C ILE A 62 -4.95 2.29 14.59
N PHE A 63 -3.65 2.57 14.49
CA PHE A 63 -2.71 2.44 15.59
C PHE A 63 -2.99 3.45 16.71
N ASN A 64 -3.40 4.68 16.37
CA ASN A 64 -3.83 5.68 17.36
C ASN A 64 -5.03 5.18 18.18
N LEU A 65 -6.07 4.66 17.51
CA LEU A 65 -7.25 4.10 18.20
C LEU A 65 -6.90 2.84 18.98
N LEU A 66 -5.99 2.00 18.47
CA LEU A 66 -5.57 0.77 19.12
C LEU A 66 -4.79 1.05 20.41
N ILE A 67 -3.86 2.01 20.40
CA ILE A 67 -3.12 2.41 21.60
C ILE A 67 -4.07 2.85 22.70
N ALA A 68 -5.08 3.65 22.35
CA ALA A 68 -6.09 4.04 23.31
C ALA A 68 -6.81 2.81 23.87
N ARG A 69 -7.42 1.99 23.01
CA ARG A 69 -8.18 0.80 23.46
C ARG A 69 -7.37 -0.22 24.26
N TYR A 70 -6.11 -0.43 23.90
CA TYR A 70 -5.28 -1.48 24.49
C TYR A 70 -4.50 -1.01 25.73
N PHE A 71 -3.93 0.19 25.71
CA PHE A 71 -3.09 0.69 26.80
C PHE A 71 -3.79 1.71 27.72
N GLY A 72 -4.99 2.19 27.37
CA GLY A 72 -5.65 3.25 28.14
C GLY A 72 -5.07 4.65 27.87
N ILE A 73 -4.15 4.78 26.91
CA ILE A 73 -3.42 6.03 26.63
C ILE A 73 -4.23 6.89 25.65
N GLY A 74 -4.75 8.01 26.14
CA GLY A 74 -5.48 8.99 25.32
C GLY A 74 -6.98 8.71 25.18
N ASN A 75 -7.52 7.72 25.91
CA ASN A 75 -8.91 7.29 25.78
C ASN A 75 -9.87 8.39 26.20
N LYS A 76 -9.61 8.97 27.38
CA LYS A 76 -10.37 10.11 27.93
C LYS A 76 -10.40 11.28 26.96
N LEU A 77 -9.25 11.55 26.33
CA LEU A 77 -9.11 12.62 25.35
C LEU A 77 -9.98 12.32 24.13
N LEU A 78 -9.86 11.13 23.53
CA LEU A 78 -10.65 10.71 22.37
C LEU A 78 -12.15 10.75 22.64
N PHE A 79 -12.57 10.28 23.82
CA PHE A 79 -13.96 10.31 24.24
C PHE A 79 -14.46 11.75 24.43
N TYR A 80 -13.69 12.61 25.10
CA TYR A 80 -14.02 14.01 25.30
C TYR A 80 -14.17 14.78 23.97
N ILE A 81 -13.25 14.55 23.03
CA ILE A 81 -13.28 15.23 21.72
C ILE A 81 -14.25 14.58 20.72
N GLN A 82 -15.02 13.56 21.11
CA GLN A 82 -16.07 12.99 20.26
C GLN A 82 -17.07 14.05 19.80
N SER A 83 -17.37 15.04 20.65
CA SER A 83 -18.24 16.18 20.33
C SER A 83 -17.75 16.99 19.12
N TYR A 84 -16.45 16.96 18.83
CA TYR A 84 -15.83 17.55 17.64
C TYR A 84 -15.80 16.61 16.43
N GLY A 85 -16.47 15.45 16.50
CA GLY A 85 -16.62 14.52 15.39
C GLY A 85 -15.50 13.48 15.25
N VAL A 86 -14.74 13.17 16.30
CA VAL A 86 -13.65 12.17 16.21
C VAL A 86 -14.18 10.75 15.99
N ALA A 87 -15.26 10.34 16.66
CA ALA A 87 -15.89 9.04 16.39
C ALA A 87 -16.40 8.95 14.94
N TRP A 88 -17.00 10.03 14.45
CA TRP A 88 -17.41 10.20 13.05
C TRP A 88 -16.23 10.06 12.08
N PHE A 89 -15.12 10.74 12.35
CA PHE A 89 -13.91 10.66 11.53
C PHE A 89 -13.33 9.24 11.49
N LEU A 90 -13.14 8.62 12.65
CA LEU A 90 -12.56 7.27 12.75
C LEU A 90 -13.45 6.21 12.11
N SER A 91 -14.76 6.36 12.22
CA SER A 91 -15.73 5.47 11.58
C SER A 91 -15.63 5.48 10.06
N ASN A 92 -15.50 6.68 9.47
CA ASN A 92 -15.47 6.85 8.02
C ASN A 92 -14.08 6.59 7.42
N THR A 93 -13.01 6.76 8.21
CA THR A 93 -11.63 6.64 7.70
C THR A 93 -11.31 5.24 7.19
N GLY A 94 -11.76 4.18 7.88
CA GLY A 94 -11.53 2.81 7.43
C GLY A 94 -12.10 2.51 6.03
N PRO A 95 -13.41 2.72 5.81
CA PRO A 95 -14.06 2.54 4.51
C PRO A 95 -13.48 3.46 3.43
N LEU A 96 -13.30 4.75 3.73
CA LEU A 96 -12.74 5.72 2.78
C LEU A 96 -11.34 5.30 2.32
N MET A 97 -10.43 5.00 3.26
CA MET A 97 -9.07 4.62 2.94
C MET A 97 -8.99 3.29 2.21
N PHE A 98 -9.97 2.40 2.41
CA PHE A 98 -10.06 1.20 1.58
C PHE A 98 -10.38 1.54 0.12
N ILE A 99 -11.35 2.44 -0.14
CA ILE A 99 -11.68 2.87 -1.52
C ILE A 99 -10.51 3.62 -2.15
N VAL A 100 -9.85 4.52 -1.41
CA VAL A 100 -8.64 5.21 -1.88
C VAL A 100 -7.59 4.20 -2.32
N ARG A 101 -7.25 3.24 -1.45
CA ARG A 101 -6.26 2.19 -1.75
C ARG A 101 -6.68 1.32 -2.94
N MET A 102 -7.95 0.95 -3.07
CA MET A 102 -8.45 0.20 -4.23
C MET A 102 -8.33 0.98 -5.53
N PHE A 103 -8.65 2.27 -5.49
CA PHE A 103 -8.53 3.13 -6.64
C PHE A 103 -7.06 3.34 -7.04
N GLY A 104 -6.14 3.41 -6.09
CA GLY A 104 -4.71 3.44 -6.38
C GLY A 104 -4.21 2.18 -7.08
N ILE A 105 -4.68 0.99 -6.68
CA ILE A 105 -4.39 -0.27 -7.38
C ILE A 105 -4.89 -0.22 -8.83
N PHE A 106 -6.11 0.26 -9.01
CA PHE A 106 -6.68 0.49 -10.34
C PHE A 106 -5.81 1.44 -11.18
N LEU A 107 -5.40 2.59 -10.65
CA LEU A 107 -4.55 3.55 -11.35
C LEU A 107 -3.16 2.98 -11.69
N ILE A 108 -2.53 2.25 -10.77
CA ILE A 108 -1.26 1.56 -11.03
C ILE A 108 -1.42 0.58 -12.18
N THR A 109 -2.51 -0.20 -12.16
CA THR A 109 -2.81 -1.17 -13.22
C THR A 109 -3.08 -0.49 -14.55
N LEU A 110 -3.85 0.61 -14.55
CA LEU A 110 -4.18 1.39 -15.74
C LEU A 110 -2.93 2.00 -16.37
N GLN A 111 -2.06 2.60 -15.56
CA GLN A 111 -0.78 3.14 -16.02
C GLN A 111 0.06 2.05 -16.72
N ARG A 112 0.08 0.84 -16.16
CA ARG A 112 0.82 -0.30 -16.71
C ARG A 112 0.19 -0.87 -17.96
N TYR A 113 -1.13 -0.98 -17.98
CA TYR A 113 -1.89 -1.39 -19.15
C TYR A 113 -1.59 -0.46 -20.33
N ILE A 114 -1.64 0.86 -20.13
CA ILE A 114 -1.35 1.83 -21.18
C ILE A 114 0.11 1.72 -21.64
N ALA A 115 1.06 1.61 -20.71
CA ALA A 115 2.48 1.51 -21.03
C ALA A 115 2.86 0.25 -21.82
N VAL A 116 2.17 -0.88 -21.60
CA VAL A 116 2.46 -2.15 -22.26
C VAL A 116 1.60 -2.36 -23.51
N CYS A 117 0.30 -2.14 -23.40
CA CYS A 117 -0.66 -2.45 -24.46
C CYS A 117 -0.74 -1.35 -25.52
N TRP A 118 -0.55 -0.08 -25.12
CA TRP A 118 -0.69 1.08 -25.99
C TRP A 118 0.60 1.90 -26.08
N GLN A 119 1.74 1.21 -26.07
CA GLN A 119 3.05 1.86 -26.18
C GLN A 119 3.13 2.74 -27.45
N GLY A 120 3.51 4.01 -27.28
CA GLY A 120 3.65 4.97 -28.39
C GLY A 120 2.36 5.69 -28.81
N CYS A 121 1.21 5.41 -28.19
CA CYS A 121 -0.01 6.18 -28.45
C CYS A 121 0.06 7.56 -27.77
N LYS A 122 -0.78 8.50 -28.24
CA LYS A 122 -0.90 9.84 -27.65
C LYS A 122 -1.24 9.80 -26.15
N LEU A 123 -2.06 8.84 -25.72
CA LEU A 123 -2.44 8.67 -24.32
C LEU A 123 -1.25 8.25 -23.44
N ASN A 124 -0.37 7.37 -23.93
CA ASN A 124 0.83 6.99 -23.22
C ASN A 124 1.76 8.21 -23.03
N THR A 125 2.00 8.97 -24.10
CA THR A 125 2.80 10.20 -24.05
C THR A 125 2.17 11.25 -23.12
N PHE A 126 0.85 11.35 -23.09
CA PHE A 126 0.15 12.25 -22.18
C PHE A 126 0.37 11.88 -20.71
N ILE A 127 0.20 10.61 -20.35
CA ILE A 127 0.40 10.13 -18.97
C ILE A 127 1.86 10.24 -18.54
N ASP A 128 2.80 9.94 -19.45
CA ASP A 128 4.24 10.02 -19.17
C ASP A 128 4.71 11.46 -18.89
N ASN A 129 4.04 12.46 -19.48
CA ASN A 129 4.32 13.89 -19.26
C ASN A 129 3.47 14.52 -18.16
N LEU A 130 2.54 13.78 -17.56
CA LEU A 130 1.62 14.32 -16.57
C LEU A 130 2.37 14.67 -15.27
N HIS A 131 2.08 15.85 -14.71
CA HIS A 131 2.73 16.28 -13.49
C HIS A 131 2.38 15.34 -12.31
N PRO A 132 3.35 14.93 -11.48
CA PRO A 132 3.11 13.98 -10.38
C PRO A 132 1.99 14.39 -9.42
N LEU A 133 1.83 15.70 -9.16
CA LEU A 133 0.77 16.21 -8.28
C LEU A 133 -0.62 16.02 -8.86
N VAL A 134 -0.78 15.98 -10.20
CA VAL A 134 -2.08 15.75 -10.82
C VAL A 134 -2.50 14.30 -10.64
N LEU A 135 -1.56 13.35 -10.82
CA LEU A 135 -1.82 11.93 -10.51
C LEU A 135 -2.16 11.73 -9.03
N PHE A 136 -1.47 12.44 -8.14
CA PHE A 136 -1.78 12.43 -6.72
C PHE A 136 -3.19 12.99 -6.45
N ALA A 137 -3.53 14.13 -7.02
CA ALA A 137 -4.85 14.74 -6.86
C ALA A 137 -5.96 13.80 -7.35
N ILE A 138 -5.81 13.21 -8.53
CA ILE A 138 -6.77 12.24 -9.09
C ILE A 138 -6.95 11.02 -8.16
N HIS A 139 -5.84 10.49 -7.61
CA HIS A 139 -5.87 9.32 -6.75
C HIS A 139 -6.73 9.53 -5.49
N TYR A 140 -6.70 10.71 -4.89
CA TYR A 140 -7.45 10.99 -3.66
C TYR A 140 -8.83 11.62 -3.94
N SER A 141 -8.95 12.50 -4.94
CA SER A 141 -10.19 13.25 -5.17
C SER A 141 -11.34 12.36 -5.62
N ILE A 142 -11.11 11.43 -6.55
CA ILE A 142 -12.17 10.57 -7.08
C ILE A 142 -12.78 9.68 -5.98
N PRO A 143 -12.00 8.93 -5.19
CA PRO A 143 -12.52 8.16 -4.05
C PRO A 143 -13.26 9.02 -3.04
N CYS A 144 -12.72 10.20 -2.70
CA CYS A 144 -13.37 11.11 -1.75
C CYS A 144 -14.74 11.57 -2.27
N ILE A 145 -14.85 11.92 -3.56
CA ILE A 145 -16.12 12.31 -4.19
C ILE A 145 -17.13 11.16 -4.15
N LEU A 146 -16.70 9.94 -4.49
CA LEU A 146 -17.55 8.75 -4.43
C LEU A 146 -18.05 8.45 -3.01
N PHE A 147 -17.28 8.84 -2.00
CA PHE A 147 -17.59 8.57 -0.59
C PHE A 147 -18.43 9.66 0.09
N ILE A 148 -18.68 10.81 -0.58
CA ILE A 148 -19.49 11.91 -0.04
C ILE A 148 -20.85 11.44 0.54
N PRO A 149 -21.62 10.54 -0.12
CA PRO A 149 -22.92 10.13 0.41
C PRO A 149 -22.81 9.47 1.80
N ALA A 150 -21.76 8.70 2.06
CA ALA A 150 -21.52 8.10 3.37
C ALA A 150 -21.26 9.16 4.46
N PHE A 151 -20.53 10.23 4.12
CA PHE A 151 -20.31 11.35 5.04
C PHE A 151 -21.60 12.09 5.39
N LEU A 152 -22.50 12.28 4.42
CA LEU A 152 -23.77 13.00 4.62
C LEU A 152 -24.74 12.26 5.57
N VAL A 153 -24.76 10.94 5.53
CA VAL A 153 -25.63 10.12 6.40
C VAL A 153 -24.96 9.67 7.68
N SER A 154 -23.71 10.11 7.92
CA SER A 154 -22.89 9.53 8.97
C SER A 154 -23.30 10.01 10.36
N GLN A 155 -23.58 9.02 11.22
CA GLN A 155 -23.85 9.20 12.64
C GLN A 155 -23.08 8.12 13.39
N ALA A 156 -22.03 8.53 14.10
CA ALA A 156 -21.16 7.61 14.82
C ALA A 156 -20.67 8.20 16.14
N GLU A 157 -20.71 7.39 17.19
CA GLU A 157 -20.38 7.77 18.56
C GLU A 157 -19.62 6.64 19.26
N PHE A 158 -18.76 6.94 20.23
CA PHE A 158 -18.18 5.93 21.10
C PHE A 158 -19.21 5.49 22.14
N GLN A 159 -19.27 4.18 22.37
CA GLN A 159 -20.13 3.57 23.36
C GLN A 159 -19.72 3.96 24.80
N ASP A 160 -18.42 3.97 25.06
CA ASP A 160 -17.84 4.15 26.39
C ASP A 160 -16.39 4.65 26.30
N GLU A 161 -15.94 5.31 27.38
CA GLU A 161 -14.61 5.92 27.49
C GLU A 161 -13.49 4.88 27.50
N ASP A 162 -13.74 3.68 28.02
CA ASP A 162 -12.70 2.67 28.22
C ASP A 162 -12.41 1.90 26.93
N LYS A 163 -13.44 1.36 26.28
CA LYS A 163 -13.34 0.47 25.11
C LYS A 163 -13.44 1.23 23.78
N LEU A 164 -13.96 2.46 23.79
CA LEU A 164 -14.11 3.33 22.61
C LEU A 164 -14.73 2.60 21.40
N PHE A 165 -15.69 1.71 21.63
CA PHE A 165 -16.39 1.02 20.53
C PHE A 165 -17.23 2.02 19.77
N ILE A 166 -17.02 2.13 18.46
CA ILE A 166 -17.79 3.06 17.63
C ILE A 166 -19.15 2.42 17.32
N ILE A 167 -20.23 3.04 17.75
CA ILE A 167 -21.60 2.68 17.39
C ILE A 167 -21.96 3.50 16.14
N ASN A 168 -22.54 2.83 15.15
CA ASN A 168 -22.97 3.45 13.90
C ASN A 168 -24.48 3.30 13.75
N SER A 169 -25.13 4.30 13.19
CA SER A 169 -26.51 4.14 12.73
C SER A 169 -26.58 3.08 11.61
N PRO A 170 -27.67 2.28 11.52
CA PRO A 170 -27.83 1.28 10.46
C PRO A 170 -27.73 1.89 9.05
N THR A 171 -28.27 3.08 8.86
CA THR A 171 -28.23 3.82 7.59
C THR A 171 -26.81 4.23 7.21
N HIS A 172 -26.00 4.68 8.17
CA HIS A 172 -24.59 4.98 7.93
C HIS A 172 -23.82 3.71 7.54
N LEU A 173 -24.03 2.63 8.29
CA LEU A 173 -23.37 1.33 8.07
C LEU A 173 -23.65 0.77 6.68
N GLN A 174 -24.92 0.74 6.28
CA GLN A 174 -25.35 0.26 4.98
C GLN A 174 -24.76 1.10 3.85
N THR A 175 -24.78 2.43 3.99
CA THR A 175 -24.35 3.35 2.95
C THR A 175 -22.87 3.21 2.63
N PHE A 176 -21.98 3.27 3.63
CA PHE A 176 -20.55 3.12 3.34
C PHE A 176 -20.23 1.70 2.84
N SER A 177 -20.92 0.67 3.35
CA SER A 177 -20.66 -0.70 2.94
C SER A 177 -21.05 -0.93 1.48
N ILE A 178 -22.21 -0.42 1.03
CA ILE A 178 -22.62 -0.47 -0.38
C ILE A 178 -21.60 0.25 -1.26
N ILE A 179 -21.18 1.46 -0.90
CA ILE A 179 -20.19 2.22 -1.69
C ILE A 179 -18.88 1.42 -1.80
N VAL A 180 -18.40 0.84 -0.70
CA VAL A 180 -17.20 0.01 -0.69
C VAL A 180 -17.36 -1.22 -1.58
N ILE A 181 -18.44 -1.99 -1.40
CA ILE A 181 -18.72 -3.23 -2.15
C ILE A 181 -18.82 -2.95 -3.64
N THR A 182 -19.62 -1.96 -4.05
CA THR A 182 -19.82 -1.59 -5.45
C THR A 182 -18.53 -1.08 -6.08
N SER A 183 -17.80 -0.19 -5.40
CA SER A 183 -16.52 0.34 -5.89
C SER A 183 -15.48 -0.76 -6.06
N PHE A 184 -15.41 -1.68 -5.10
CA PHE A 184 -14.49 -2.83 -5.14
C PHE A 184 -14.79 -3.76 -6.32
N LEU A 185 -16.06 -4.10 -6.55
CA LEU A 185 -16.46 -4.99 -7.64
C LEU A 185 -16.12 -4.39 -9.02
N ILE A 186 -16.46 -3.12 -9.23
CA ILE A 186 -16.16 -2.41 -10.48
C ILE A 186 -14.64 -2.35 -10.69
N ALA A 187 -13.88 -1.91 -9.68
CA ALA A 187 -12.42 -1.82 -9.78
C ALA A 187 -11.78 -3.18 -10.05
N SER A 188 -12.24 -4.25 -9.39
CA SER A 188 -11.70 -5.60 -9.53
C SER A 188 -11.92 -6.15 -10.94
N ILE A 189 -13.12 -5.98 -11.51
CA ILE A 189 -13.42 -6.41 -12.89
C ILE A 189 -12.48 -5.69 -13.88
N LEU A 190 -12.33 -4.38 -13.74
CA LEU A 190 -11.45 -3.58 -14.60
C LEU A 190 -9.98 -3.99 -14.46
N VAL A 191 -9.50 -4.19 -13.23
CA VAL A 191 -8.13 -4.64 -12.94
C VAL A 191 -7.86 -6.01 -13.56
N ILE A 192 -8.77 -6.97 -13.38
CA ILE A 192 -8.65 -8.31 -13.97
C ILE A 192 -8.58 -8.22 -15.50
N PHE A 193 -9.49 -7.47 -16.12
CA PHE A 193 -9.50 -7.28 -17.57
C PHE A 193 -8.19 -6.68 -18.09
N MET A 194 -7.68 -5.63 -17.44
CA MET A 194 -6.41 -5.00 -17.79
C MET A 194 -5.24 -5.98 -17.64
N TYR A 195 -5.18 -6.76 -16.56
CA TYR A 195 -4.11 -7.73 -16.35
C TYR A 195 -4.14 -8.88 -17.34
N LEU A 196 -5.33 -9.42 -17.65
CA LEU A 196 -5.48 -10.45 -18.69
C LEU A 196 -4.97 -9.93 -20.04
N SER A 197 -5.24 -8.67 -20.35
CA SER A 197 -4.76 -8.04 -21.58
C SER A 197 -3.23 -7.87 -21.60
N ILE A 198 -2.62 -7.45 -20.48
CA ILE A 198 -1.17 -7.36 -20.33
C ILE A 198 -0.53 -8.75 -20.52
N LEU A 199 -1.06 -9.77 -19.86
CA LEU A 199 -0.55 -11.15 -19.94
C LEU A 199 -0.67 -11.71 -21.36
N ARG A 200 -1.80 -11.45 -22.05
CA ARG A 200 -2.01 -11.83 -23.45
C ARG A 200 -0.91 -11.27 -24.36
N ILE A 201 -0.63 -9.97 -24.26
CA ILE A 201 0.41 -9.33 -25.08
C ILE A 201 1.79 -9.92 -24.76
N LEU A 202 2.14 -10.07 -23.48
CA LEU A 202 3.41 -10.66 -23.07
C LEU A 202 3.59 -12.11 -23.57
N PHE A 203 2.51 -12.88 -23.68
CA PHE A 203 2.52 -14.25 -24.17
C PHE A 203 2.60 -14.33 -25.71
N ILE A 204 1.82 -13.53 -26.43
CA ILE A 204 1.86 -13.48 -27.91
C ILE A 204 3.25 -13.04 -28.40
N THR A 205 3.78 -11.98 -27.78
CA THR A 205 5.13 -11.48 -28.04
C THR A 205 6.22 -12.53 -27.82
N ARG A 206 6.01 -13.48 -26.89
CA ARG A 206 6.94 -14.59 -26.65
C ARG A 206 6.94 -15.60 -27.80
N ILE A 207 5.75 -15.96 -28.29
CA ILE A 207 5.59 -16.97 -29.35
C ILE A 207 6.17 -16.47 -30.67
N ASN A 208 5.94 -15.21 -31.01
CA ASN A 208 6.34 -14.67 -32.31
C ASN A 208 7.82 -14.28 -32.41
N GLY A 209 8.59 -14.35 -31.31
CA GLY A 209 10.03 -14.07 -31.29
C GLY A 209 10.46 -12.66 -31.69
N LYS A 210 9.52 -11.80 -32.10
CA LYS A 210 9.69 -10.42 -32.54
C LYS A 210 8.52 -9.59 -32.02
N ASN A 211 8.83 -8.47 -31.37
CA ASN A 211 7.89 -7.35 -31.35
C ASN A 211 7.93 -6.65 -32.71
N SER A 212 6.85 -5.96 -33.09
CA SER A 212 6.76 -5.10 -34.31
C SER A 212 7.85 -4.01 -34.41
N LEU A 213 8.68 -3.85 -33.38
CA LEU A 213 9.75 -2.86 -33.22
C LEU A 213 11.19 -3.45 -33.16
N GLY A 214 11.38 -4.74 -33.43
CA GLY A 214 12.74 -5.31 -33.65
C GLY A 214 13.68 -5.34 -32.44
N GLN A 215 13.19 -5.25 -31.19
CA GLN A 215 14.05 -5.30 -30.00
C GLN A 215 14.56 -6.71 -29.66
N THR A 216 15.84 -6.81 -29.26
CA THR A 216 16.55 -8.04 -28.86
C THR A 216 15.89 -8.82 -27.72
N ILE A 217 15.84 -10.15 -27.87
CA ILE A 217 15.23 -11.16 -26.96
C ILE A 217 15.62 -11.00 -25.47
N PHE A 218 16.85 -10.57 -25.18
CA PHE A 218 17.37 -10.47 -23.81
C PHE A 218 16.77 -9.30 -23.01
N LYS A 219 16.63 -8.13 -23.63
CA LYS A 219 16.00 -6.93 -23.02
C LYS A 219 14.52 -7.20 -22.71
N GLN A 220 13.89 -8.02 -23.56
CA GLN A 220 12.51 -8.46 -23.46
C GLN A 220 12.27 -9.44 -22.30
N ARG A 221 13.21 -10.36 -22.03
CA ARG A 221 13.15 -11.26 -20.86
C ARG A 221 13.21 -10.51 -19.54
N ALA A 222 14.07 -9.48 -19.44
CA ALA A 222 14.19 -8.66 -18.24
C ALA A 222 12.91 -7.83 -17.99
N LEU A 223 12.36 -7.20 -19.03
CA LEU A 223 11.07 -6.51 -18.99
C LEU A 223 9.93 -7.44 -18.59
N ARG A 224 9.82 -8.61 -19.23
CA ARG A 224 8.80 -9.62 -18.90
C ARG A 224 8.88 -10.06 -17.44
N ASN A 225 10.08 -10.38 -16.94
CA ASN A 225 10.24 -10.79 -15.56
C ASN A 225 9.84 -9.66 -14.59
N ARG A 226 10.05 -8.39 -14.96
CA ARG A 226 9.56 -7.23 -14.20
C ARG A 226 8.04 -7.17 -14.21
N GLU A 227 7.41 -7.35 -15.37
CA GLU A 227 5.95 -7.30 -15.48
C GLU A 227 5.25 -8.49 -14.79
N ILE A 228 5.81 -9.71 -14.86
CA ILE A 228 5.31 -10.87 -14.11
C ILE A 228 5.39 -10.60 -12.60
N ARG A 229 6.53 -10.08 -12.12
CA ARG A 229 6.69 -9.71 -10.71
C ARG A 229 5.68 -8.66 -10.27
N LEU A 230 5.36 -7.70 -11.14
CA LEU A 230 4.35 -6.70 -10.87
C LEU A 230 2.92 -7.27 -10.91
N ALA A 231 2.64 -8.21 -11.80
CA ALA A 231 1.36 -8.92 -11.85
C ALA A 231 1.14 -9.75 -10.58
N ILE A 232 2.18 -10.42 -10.07
CA ILE A 232 2.14 -11.11 -8.77
C ILE A 232 1.84 -10.11 -7.65
N HIS A 233 2.52 -8.95 -7.63
CA HIS A 233 2.26 -7.90 -6.65
C HIS A 233 0.77 -7.48 -6.64
N VAL A 234 0.20 -7.16 -7.80
CA VAL A 234 -1.20 -6.71 -7.85
C VAL A 234 -2.19 -7.85 -7.64
N PHE A 235 -1.85 -9.08 -8.01
CA PHE A 235 -2.65 -10.26 -7.64
C PHE A 235 -2.73 -10.45 -6.12
N LEU A 236 -1.59 -10.41 -5.42
CA LEU A 236 -1.54 -10.53 -3.96
C LEU A 236 -2.33 -9.41 -3.28
N LEU A 237 -2.20 -8.19 -3.79
CA LEU A 237 -2.92 -7.04 -3.28
C LEU A 237 -4.44 -7.18 -3.52
N SER A 238 -4.84 -7.64 -4.71
CA SER A 238 -6.23 -7.94 -5.03
C SER A 238 -6.82 -9.03 -4.11
N ALA A 239 -6.09 -10.12 -3.88
CA ALA A 239 -6.49 -11.20 -2.98
C ALA A 239 -6.73 -10.69 -1.54
N MET A 240 -5.93 -9.74 -1.08
CA MET A 240 -6.05 -9.19 0.28
C MET A 240 -7.07 -8.06 0.38
N SER A 241 -7.33 -7.35 -0.71
CA SER A 241 -8.53 -6.52 -0.76
C SER A 241 -9.82 -7.33 -0.77
N ALA A 242 -9.81 -8.56 -1.30
CA ALA A 242 -10.98 -9.43 -1.26
C ALA A 242 -11.36 -9.85 0.17
N THR A 243 -10.40 -9.97 1.10
CA THR A 243 -10.71 -10.27 2.51
C THR A 243 -11.39 -9.09 3.21
N ILE A 244 -10.94 -7.86 2.92
CA ILE A 244 -11.61 -6.64 3.41
C ILE A 244 -12.98 -6.45 2.76
N PHE A 245 -13.13 -6.81 1.48
CA PHE A 245 -14.45 -6.86 0.84
C PHE A 245 -15.39 -7.82 1.57
N THR A 246 -14.93 -9.03 1.90
CA THR A 246 -15.74 -9.99 2.68
C THR A 246 -16.12 -9.41 4.04
N TYR A 247 -15.22 -8.68 4.71
CA TYR A 247 -15.54 -7.96 5.94
C TYR A 247 -16.72 -7.00 5.75
N TYR A 248 -16.69 -6.11 4.76
CA TYR A 248 -17.77 -5.15 4.53
C TYR A 248 -19.06 -5.79 4.03
N TRP A 249 -18.97 -6.91 3.31
CA TRP A 249 -20.13 -7.69 2.92
C TRP A 249 -20.86 -8.28 4.14
N ILE A 250 -20.10 -8.83 5.09
CA ILE A 250 -20.65 -9.34 6.36
C ILE A 250 -21.18 -8.19 7.22
N GLU A 251 -20.47 -7.07 7.28
CA GLU A 251 -20.92 -5.89 8.03
C GLU A 251 -22.25 -5.35 7.47
N TYR A 252 -22.40 -5.32 6.15
CA TYR A 252 -23.65 -4.97 5.48
C TYR A 252 -24.79 -5.95 5.82
N SER A 253 -24.53 -7.26 5.74
CA SER A 253 -25.57 -8.27 6.01
C SER A 253 -26.06 -8.23 7.46
N MET A 254 -25.19 -7.83 8.40
CA MET A 254 -25.51 -7.68 9.81
C MET A 254 -26.08 -6.30 10.18
N ALA A 255 -26.14 -5.34 9.26
CA ALA A 255 -26.52 -3.95 9.56
C ALA A 255 -27.94 -3.80 10.16
N GLY A 256 -28.87 -4.67 9.75
CA GLY A 256 -30.26 -4.66 10.22
C GLY A 256 -30.54 -5.47 11.49
N ASN A 257 -29.53 -6.18 12.03
CA ASN A 257 -29.71 -7.02 13.21
C ASN A 257 -29.73 -6.15 14.49
N PRO A 258 -30.75 -6.24 15.36
CA PRO A 258 -30.74 -5.56 16.65
C PRO A 258 -29.65 -6.07 17.60
N ASP A 259 -29.19 -7.31 17.45
CA ASP A 259 -28.04 -7.83 18.21
C ASP A 259 -26.71 -7.35 17.61
N ASP A 260 -25.99 -6.53 18.37
CA ASP A 260 -24.69 -5.96 17.98
C ASP A 260 -23.51 -6.88 18.30
N THR A 261 -23.74 -8.02 18.98
CA THR A 261 -22.67 -8.91 19.47
C THR A 261 -21.81 -9.45 18.32
N GLY A 262 -22.44 -9.92 17.25
CA GLY A 262 -21.74 -10.41 16.06
C GLY A 262 -20.91 -9.33 15.36
N ARG A 263 -21.44 -8.09 15.28
CA ARG A 263 -20.73 -6.96 14.67
C ARG A 263 -19.54 -6.52 15.51
N LYS A 264 -19.68 -6.47 16.83
CA LYS A 264 -18.56 -6.17 17.74
C LYS A 264 -17.45 -7.21 17.58
N ALA A 265 -17.78 -8.49 17.51
CA ALA A 265 -16.79 -9.54 17.27
C ALA A 265 -16.09 -9.38 15.90
N LEU A 266 -16.84 -9.08 14.84
CA LEU A 266 -16.29 -8.84 13.50
C LEU A 266 -15.29 -7.66 13.48
N ARG A 267 -15.65 -6.55 14.15
CA ARG A 267 -14.83 -5.33 14.20
C ARG A 267 -13.48 -5.50 14.89
N VAL A 268 -13.32 -6.50 15.74
CA VAL A 268 -12.02 -6.83 16.35
C VAL A 268 -11.00 -7.29 15.29
N PHE A 269 -11.45 -7.90 14.19
CA PHE A 269 -10.58 -8.38 13.12
C PHE A 269 -10.20 -7.30 12.10
N TYR A 270 -10.98 -6.22 12.01
CA TYR A 270 -10.75 -5.16 11.02
C TYR A 270 -9.33 -4.55 11.08
N PRO A 271 -8.77 -4.22 12.26
CA PRO A 271 -7.40 -3.72 12.36
C PRO A 271 -6.36 -4.66 11.73
N ILE A 272 -6.49 -5.97 11.93
CA ILE A 272 -5.58 -6.97 11.35
C ILE A 272 -5.72 -6.99 9.83
N LEU A 273 -6.95 -7.06 9.32
CA LEU A 273 -7.21 -7.13 7.88
C LEU A 273 -6.67 -5.88 7.17
N SER A 274 -6.96 -4.70 7.71
CA SER A 274 -6.55 -3.43 7.11
C SER A 274 -5.04 -3.18 7.22
N SER A 275 -4.40 -3.59 8.33
CA SER A 275 -2.95 -3.50 8.50
C SER A 275 -2.21 -4.43 7.56
N ASN A 276 -2.63 -5.71 7.48
CA ASN A 276 -2.04 -6.68 6.56
C ASN A 276 -2.16 -6.26 5.09
N PHE A 277 -3.32 -5.75 4.69
CA PHE A 277 -3.49 -5.22 3.34
C PHE A 277 -2.50 -4.08 3.02
N SER A 278 -2.21 -3.23 4.01
CA SER A 278 -1.22 -2.14 3.89
C SER A 278 0.22 -2.67 3.84
N TYR A 279 0.58 -3.65 4.66
CA TYR A 279 1.94 -4.20 4.73
C TYR A 279 2.33 -5.13 3.59
N ILE A 280 1.37 -5.63 2.80
CA ILE A 280 1.69 -6.38 1.58
C ILE A 280 2.45 -5.51 0.60
N ASN A 281 2.11 -4.23 0.50
CA ASN A 281 2.73 -3.30 -0.43
C ASN A 281 4.26 -3.18 -0.23
N PRO A 282 4.81 -2.87 0.97
CA PRO A 282 6.26 -2.86 1.19
C PRO A 282 6.91 -4.23 1.04
N ILE A 283 6.27 -5.31 1.52
CA ILE A 283 6.80 -6.67 1.43
C ILE A 283 6.99 -7.06 -0.04
N THR A 284 5.98 -6.83 -0.86
CA THR A 284 6.03 -7.14 -2.30
C THR A 284 6.97 -6.21 -3.05
N LEU A 285 7.07 -4.93 -2.69
CA LEU A 285 8.10 -4.04 -3.24
C LEU A 285 9.51 -4.56 -2.93
N LEU A 286 9.78 -5.01 -1.69
CA LEU A 286 11.05 -5.59 -1.31
C LEU A 286 11.35 -6.91 -2.04
N LEU A 287 10.38 -7.81 -2.13
CA LEU A 287 10.57 -9.15 -2.71
C LEU A 287 10.61 -9.13 -4.25
N LEU A 288 9.87 -8.22 -4.88
CA LEU A 288 9.58 -8.28 -6.31
C LEU A 288 10.22 -7.12 -7.09
N ASN A 289 10.68 -6.04 -6.45
CA ASN A 289 11.35 -4.93 -7.14
C ASN A 289 12.88 -4.99 -7.01
N LYS A 290 13.56 -5.48 -8.05
CA LYS A 290 15.03 -5.58 -8.10
C LYS A 290 15.74 -4.23 -7.98
N ASP A 291 15.12 -3.15 -8.46
CA ASP A 291 15.74 -1.81 -8.37
C ASP A 291 15.76 -1.33 -6.92
N LEU A 292 14.67 -1.61 -6.17
CA LEU A 292 14.61 -1.35 -4.73
C LEU A 292 15.53 -2.29 -3.95
N GLN A 293 15.60 -3.58 -4.29
CA GLN A 293 16.53 -4.50 -3.65
C GLN A 293 17.98 -4.04 -3.78
N LYS A 294 18.38 -3.53 -4.95
CA LYS A 294 19.72 -2.97 -5.15
C LYS A 294 19.94 -1.74 -4.28
N LEU A 295 18.95 -0.85 -4.20
CA LEU A 295 19.00 0.35 -3.38
C LEU A 295 19.16 -0.01 -1.89
N VAL A 296 18.32 -0.90 -1.37
CA VAL A 296 18.37 -1.38 0.01
C VAL A 296 19.69 -2.07 0.30
N LYS A 297 20.17 -2.97 -0.60
CA LYS A 297 21.49 -3.61 -0.46
C LYS A 297 22.63 -2.60 -0.42
N SER A 298 22.61 -1.56 -1.25
CA SER A 298 23.65 -0.53 -1.22
C SER A 298 23.66 0.26 0.10
N GLN A 299 22.50 0.47 0.71
CA GLN A 299 22.41 1.14 2.00
C GLN A 299 22.91 0.25 3.13
N PHE A 300 22.52 -1.03 3.17
CA PHE A 300 23.05 -1.98 4.15
C PHE A 300 24.56 -2.15 4.02
N ALA A 301 25.09 -2.20 2.79
CA ALA A 301 26.53 -2.23 2.55
C ALA A 301 27.21 -0.94 3.03
N TRP A 302 26.61 0.23 2.80
CA TRP A 302 27.14 1.51 3.29
C TRP A 302 27.14 1.58 4.83
N ILE A 303 26.06 1.14 5.49
CA ILE A 303 25.96 1.06 6.96
C ILE A 303 27.01 0.09 7.51
N TYR A 304 27.20 -1.06 6.87
CA TYR A 304 28.23 -2.03 7.26
C TYR A 304 29.65 -1.46 7.10
N MET A 305 29.90 -0.74 6.00
CA MET A 305 31.19 -0.09 5.72
C MET A 305 31.47 1.10 6.66
N PHE A 306 30.43 1.80 7.14
CA PHE A 306 30.56 2.85 8.15
C PHE A 306 30.79 2.29 9.56
N ARG A 307 30.24 1.11 9.86
CA ARG A 307 30.36 0.44 11.16
C ARG A 307 31.70 -0.29 11.32
N ASN A 308 32.28 -0.75 10.21
CA ASN A 308 33.63 -1.27 10.12
C ASN A 308 34.39 -0.45 9.06
N PRO A 309 34.89 0.76 9.40
CA PRO A 309 35.83 1.42 8.53
C PRO A 309 37.03 0.47 8.39
N GLN A 310 37.17 -0.13 7.21
CA GLN A 310 38.43 -0.75 6.83
C GLN A 310 39.49 0.32 7.09
N VAL A 311 40.40 0.05 8.02
CA VAL A 311 41.61 0.85 8.20
C VAL A 311 42.25 0.86 6.83
N VAL A 312 42.11 1.97 6.11
CA VAL A 312 42.80 2.20 4.86
C VAL A 312 44.26 2.24 5.24
N SER A 313 44.94 1.11 5.15
CA SER A 313 46.40 1.07 5.20
C SER A 313 46.85 1.97 4.06
N HIS A 314 47.43 3.12 4.43
CA HIS A 314 48.12 3.98 3.51
C HIS A 314 49.16 3.13 2.79
N VAL A 315 48.90 2.81 1.52
CA VAL A 315 49.95 2.37 0.61
C VAL A 315 50.84 3.59 0.41
N GLN A 316 51.90 3.70 1.21
CA GLN A 316 53.02 4.53 0.86
C GLN A 316 53.68 3.90 -0.36
N ILE A 317 53.46 4.50 -1.52
CA ILE A 317 54.27 4.25 -2.71
C ILE A 317 55.62 4.89 -2.41
N ILE A 318 56.55 4.10 -1.86
CA ILE A 318 57.97 4.43 -1.86
C ILE A 318 58.56 3.80 -3.12
N ASN A 319 59.19 4.65 -3.92
CA ASN A 319 59.81 4.33 -5.20
C ASN A 319 60.60 3.01 -5.17
N GLY A 320 60.24 2.10 -6.08
CA GLY A 320 61.16 1.23 -6.78
C GLY A 320 61.95 0.20 -5.96
N SER A 321 61.29 -0.85 -5.48
CA SER A 321 61.78 -2.24 -5.61
C SER A 321 60.78 -3.20 -4.96
N GLN A 322 60.30 -4.18 -5.72
CA GLN A 322 59.51 -5.28 -5.20
C GLN A 322 60.36 -6.15 -4.28
N SER A 323 59.93 -6.32 -3.03
CA SER A 323 60.19 -7.57 -2.31
C SER A 323 58.99 -7.89 -1.42
N ILE A 324 58.39 -9.06 -1.67
CA ILE A 324 57.33 -9.63 -0.85
C ILE A 324 58.04 -10.30 0.34
N ARG A 325 57.72 -9.86 1.57
CA ARG A 325 57.91 -10.69 2.76
C ARG A 325 56.60 -10.76 3.52
N THR A 326 56.05 -11.97 3.55
CA THR A 326 55.01 -12.44 4.45
C THR A 326 55.53 -12.45 5.88
N TYR A 327 54.76 -11.84 6.79
CA TYR A 327 54.60 -12.27 8.18
C TYR A 327 53.15 -12.06 8.59
#